data_AF-A0A9D0VCR9-F1
#
_entry.id   AF-A0A9D0VCR9-F1
#
_cell.length_a   1.000
_cell.length_b   1.000
_cell.length_c   1.000
_cell.angle_alpha   90.00
_cell.angle_beta   90.00
_cell.angle_gamma   90.00
#
_symmetry.space_group_name_H-M   'P 1'
#
loop_
_entity.id
_entity.type
_entity.pdbx_description
1 polymer ?
#
loop_
_entity_poly.entity_id
_entity_poly.type
_entity_poly.pdbx_seq_one_letter_code
_entity_poly.pdbx_strand_id
1 'polypeptide(L)'
;MLLTRARQLGYNLKVAVVGDPDDIVPILGPAVCYAPVLASCGVGREAGSGATVVLPGPPGKPVMVTVHPHGVSGWFFVDRSGNGHHAATQAFVRLSRDPRPQARDLGRELRRAMEALGLSTDPAVLDVLFGAQVPSLTRLAVALRAGRALSGGRGQPITRFITGNVDQDPLPEAFDEAGRALLMRSGGLRPILDGLSTSIRDRAERFVSLARDLAQEDGGRDLILLYHLAELASHLVLLPPHSILPPLGAAEDSVATGLRSALSAEGDGDANRQLMQVFRFLGGSFVTSAAHSLLVCDAPAPTEHIERWQWFCGQVRQGRKQADALWPQIIDPPS
;
A
#
# COMPACT_ATOMS: atom_id res chain seq x y z
N MET A 1 -13.90 -8.86 20.31
CA MET A 1 -15.22 -8.79 19.62
C MET A 1 -16.39 -9.13 20.54
N LEU A 2 -16.56 -10.39 20.99
CA LEU A 2 -17.70 -10.77 21.87
C LEU A 2 -17.82 -9.86 23.10
N LEU A 3 -16.73 -9.67 23.85
CA LEU A 3 -16.71 -8.78 25.02
C LEU A 3 -17.00 -7.31 24.66
N THR A 4 -16.48 -6.83 23.53
CA THR A 4 -16.76 -5.47 23.04
C THR A 4 -18.25 -5.28 22.81
N ARG A 5 -18.89 -6.24 22.14
CA ARG A 5 -20.33 -6.23 21.84
C ARG A 5 -21.18 -6.38 23.10
N ALA A 6 -20.80 -7.27 24.02
CA ALA A 6 -21.47 -7.44 25.30
C ALA A 6 -21.45 -6.17 26.14
N ARG A 7 -20.29 -5.51 26.24
CA ARG A 7 -20.17 -4.23 26.95
C ARG A 7 -21.02 -3.13 26.32
N GLN A 8 -21.10 -3.05 24.99
CA GLN A 8 -21.92 -2.06 24.29
C GLN A 8 -23.43 -2.27 24.52
N LEU A 9 -23.87 -3.52 24.60
CA LEU A 9 -25.28 -3.89 24.75
C LEU A 9 -25.70 -4.12 26.22
N GLY A 10 -24.78 -3.96 27.18
CA GLY A 10 -25.07 -4.12 28.61
C GLY A 10 -25.19 -5.56 29.09
N TYR A 11 -24.71 -6.55 28.33
CA TYR A 11 -24.69 -7.96 28.75
C TYR A 11 -23.45 -8.28 29.58
N ASN A 12 -23.64 -9.10 30.61
CA ASN A 12 -22.53 -9.66 31.38
C ASN A 12 -22.10 -11.01 30.78
N LEU A 13 -21.13 -10.95 29.85
CA LEU A 13 -20.56 -12.13 29.20
C LEU A 13 -19.14 -12.37 29.71
N LYS A 14 -18.85 -13.60 30.16
CA LYS A 14 -17.49 -14.04 30.47
C LYS A 14 -16.90 -14.77 29.28
N VAL A 15 -15.73 -14.33 28.82
CA VAL A 15 -14.99 -14.96 27.73
C VAL A 15 -13.59 -15.28 28.22
N ALA A 16 -13.17 -16.54 28.03
CA ALA A 16 -11.82 -16.99 28.35
C ALA A 16 -11.17 -17.63 27.12
N VAL A 17 -9.85 -17.48 27.02
CA VAL A 17 -9.00 -18.19 26.04
C VAL A 17 -8.34 -19.36 26.76
N VAL A 18 -8.43 -20.56 26.19
CA VAL A 18 -7.71 -21.74 26.70
C VAL A 18 -6.27 -21.69 26.18
N GLY A 19 -5.29 -21.62 27.07
CA GLY A 19 -3.86 -21.55 26.73
C GLY A 19 -3.08 -20.50 27.52
N ASP A 20 -1.76 -20.51 27.37
CA ASP A 20 -0.88 -19.53 27.99
C ASP A 20 -0.86 -18.24 27.14
N PRO A 21 -1.09 -17.05 27.74
CA PRO A 21 -0.89 -15.79 27.04
C PRO A 21 0.51 -15.59 26.46
N ASP A 22 1.54 -16.22 27.03
CA ASP A 22 2.93 -16.09 26.59
C ASP A 22 3.23 -16.90 25.31
N ASP A 23 2.32 -17.82 24.93
CA ASP A 23 2.40 -18.58 23.67
C ASP A 23 1.85 -17.80 22.46
N ILE A 24 1.31 -16.59 22.67
CA ILE A 24 0.73 -15.78 21.59
C ILE A 24 1.84 -15.26 20.67
N VAL A 25 1.74 -15.63 19.39
CA VAL A 25 2.70 -15.22 18.36
C VAL A 25 2.72 -13.70 18.19
N PRO A 26 3.89 -13.04 18.22
CA PRO A 26 3.98 -11.59 18.05
C PRO A 26 3.71 -11.18 16.60
N ILE A 27 2.99 -10.06 16.44
CA ILE A 27 2.67 -9.46 15.13
C ILE A 27 3.28 -8.05 15.10
N LEU A 28 4.53 -8.00 14.63
CA LEU A 28 5.38 -6.82 14.75
C LEU A 28 5.18 -5.81 13.62
N GLY A 29 5.34 -4.52 13.95
CA GLY A 29 5.39 -3.43 12.98
C GLY A 29 6.80 -3.18 12.43
N PRO A 30 6.98 -2.16 11.56
CA PRO A 30 6.01 -1.13 11.24
C PRO A 30 5.03 -1.56 10.13
N ALA A 31 3.75 -1.24 10.30
CA ALA A 31 2.70 -1.59 9.35
C ALA A 31 1.59 -0.54 9.28
N VAL A 32 0.99 -0.36 8.09
CA VAL A 32 -0.23 0.42 7.90
C VAL A 32 -1.21 -0.31 6.99
N CYS A 33 -2.46 -0.40 7.43
CA CYS A 33 -3.53 -1.02 6.66
C CYS A 33 -4.90 -0.46 7.04
N TYR A 34 -5.89 -0.71 6.18
CA TYR A 34 -7.29 -0.50 6.51
C TYR A 34 -7.90 -1.78 7.09
N ALA A 35 -8.10 -1.81 8.40
CA ALA A 35 -8.64 -2.97 9.10
C ALA A 35 -9.63 -2.55 10.19
N PRO A 36 -10.91 -2.33 9.83
CA PRO A 36 -11.95 -1.90 10.77
C PRO A 36 -12.07 -2.77 12.02
N VAL A 37 -11.87 -4.09 11.87
CA VAL A 37 -11.97 -5.03 12.99
C VAL A 37 -10.84 -4.81 13.99
N LEU A 38 -9.60 -4.71 13.52
CA LEU A 38 -8.43 -4.41 14.36
C LEU A 38 -8.58 -3.05 15.04
N ALA A 39 -8.95 -2.00 14.29
CA ALA A 39 -9.17 -0.66 14.83
C ALA A 39 -10.29 -0.63 15.89
N SER A 40 -11.38 -1.39 15.69
CA SER A 40 -12.48 -1.51 16.67
C SER A 40 -12.06 -2.24 17.95
N CYS A 41 -11.04 -3.09 17.87
CA CYS A 41 -10.40 -3.75 18.99
C CYS A 41 -9.24 -2.93 19.58
N GLY A 42 -9.08 -1.66 19.19
CA GLY A 42 -8.08 -0.74 19.75
C GLY A 42 -6.65 -0.91 19.22
N VAL A 43 -6.43 -1.74 18.20
CA VAL A 43 -5.10 -1.96 17.62
C VAL A 43 -4.70 -0.80 16.72
N GLY A 44 -3.52 -0.23 16.95
CA GLY A 44 -2.89 0.77 16.10
C GLY A 44 -3.76 1.99 15.82
N ARG A 45 -4.67 2.32 16.75
CA ARG A 45 -5.70 3.34 16.55
C ARG A 45 -5.12 4.73 16.75
N GLU A 46 -5.17 5.54 15.71
CA GLU A 46 -4.95 6.98 15.80
C GLU A 46 -6.28 7.71 16.08
N ALA A 47 -6.20 8.83 16.79
CA ALA A 47 -7.38 9.66 17.05
C ALA A 47 -7.91 10.22 15.71
N GLY A 48 -9.14 9.85 15.34
CA GLY A 48 -9.79 10.35 14.13
C GLY A 48 -9.54 9.54 12.84
N SER A 49 -8.72 8.48 12.87
CA SER A 49 -8.40 7.68 11.66
C SER A 49 -9.39 6.57 11.33
N GLY A 50 -10.49 6.45 12.10
CA GLY A 50 -11.58 5.51 11.87
C GLY A 50 -11.15 4.04 11.88
N ALA A 51 -10.79 3.51 10.72
CA ALA A 51 -10.44 2.11 10.47
C ALA A 51 -8.99 1.91 9.99
N THR A 52 -8.20 2.98 9.86
CA THR A 52 -6.77 2.89 9.61
C THR A 52 -6.06 2.37 10.86
N VAL A 53 -5.27 1.32 10.68
CA VAL A 53 -4.38 0.76 11.69
C VAL A 53 -2.97 1.17 11.33
N VAL A 54 -2.29 1.87 12.24
CA VAL A 54 -0.87 2.19 12.16
C VAL A 54 -0.18 1.51 13.32
N LEU A 55 0.65 0.52 13.03
CA LEU A 55 1.47 -0.14 14.04
C LEU A 55 2.91 0.39 13.94
N PRO A 56 3.48 0.94 15.04
CA PRO A 56 4.87 1.40 15.04
C PRO A 56 5.83 0.22 14.91
N GLY A 57 7.07 0.51 14.50
CA GLY A 57 8.13 -0.47 14.44
C GLY A 57 9.51 0.15 14.67
N PRO A 58 10.56 -0.68 14.64
CA PRO A 58 11.93 -0.21 14.84
C PRO A 58 12.30 0.90 13.83
N PRO A 59 13.08 1.91 14.25
CA PRO A 59 13.49 2.99 13.37
C PRO A 59 14.28 2.45 12.17
N GLY A 60 14.06 3.06 11.00
CA GLY A 60 14.75 2.70 9.76
C GLY A 60 14.30 1.40 9.08
N LYS A 61 13.40 0.60 9.70
CA LYS A 61 12.79 -0.54 9.01
C LYS A 61 11.71 -0.07 8.03
N PRO A 62 11.59 -0.69 6.84
CA PRO A 62 10.53 -0.32 5.90
C PRO A 62 9.15 -0.62 6.49
N VAL A 63 8.18 0.23 6.18
CA VAL A 63 6.78 0.06 6.58
C VAL A 63 6.12 -0.95 5.66
N MET A 64 5.46 -1.96 6.22
CA MET A 64 4.56 -2.81 5.45
C MET A 64 3.25 -2.08 5.19
N VAL A 65 2.83 -2.08 3.94
CA VAL A 65 1.64 -1.36 3.48
C VAL A 65 0.76 -2.31 2.70
N THR A 66 -0.55 -2.22 2.92
CA THR A 66 -1.53 -2.82 2.01
C THR A 66 -2.69 -1.86 1.83
N VAL A 67 -3.06 -1.66 0.58
CA VAL A 67 -4.25 -0.90 0.17
C VAL A 67 -5.47 -1.82 -0.01
N HIS A 68 -5.30 -3.13 0.13
CA HIS A 68 -6.41 -4.08 0.05
C HIS A 68 -7.27 -4.00 1.32
N PRO A 69 -8.61 -4.05 1.19
CA PRO A 69 -9.50 -4.06 2.34
C PRO A 69 -9.18 -5.17 3.33
N HIS A 70 -9.18 -4.84 4.62
CA HIS A 70 -8.92 -5.75 5.74
C HIS A 70 -7.48 -6.29 5.83
N GLY A 71 -6.57 -5.87 4.95
CA GLY A 71 -5.17 -6.28 4.96
C GLY A 71 -4.92 -7.78 4.79
N VAL A 72 -5.80 -8.49 4.07
CA VAL A 72 -5.65 -9.94 3.86
C VAL A 72 -4.71 -10.31 2.71
N SER A 73 -4.32 -9.34 1.88
CA SER A 73 -3.53 -9.54 0.66
C SER A 73 -2.85 -8.24 0.24
N GLY A 74 -2.07 -8.29 -0.85
CA GLY A 74 -1.55 -7.09 -1.51
C GLY A 74 -0.60 -6.25 -0.67
N TRP A 75 0.15 -6.91 0.21
CA TRP A 75 1.14 -6.26 1.04
C TRP A 75 2.43 -6.03 0.26
N PHE A 76 3.04 -4.87 0.50
CA PHE A 76 4.31 -4.46 -0.05
C PHE A 76 5.05 -3.60 0.97
N PHE A 77 6.31 -3.28 0.69
CA PHE A 77 7.12 -2.45 1.58
C PHE A 77 7.28 -1.04 1.01
N VAL A 78 7.30 -0.09 1.94
CA VAL A 78 7.59 1.32 1.69
C VAL A 78 8.78 1.73 2.53
N ASP A 79 9.79 2.30 1.89
CA ASP A 79 11.02 2.71 2.57
C ASP A 79 10.82 3.97 3.42
N ARG A 80 11.43 3.97 4.62
CA ARG A 80 11.51 5.14 5.52
C ARG A 80 12.82 5.92 5.39
N SER A 81 13.83 5.34 4.74
CA SER A 81 15.19 5.88 4.69
C SER A 81 15.45 6.86 3.54
N GLY A 82 14.51 6.99 2.61
CA GLY A 82 14.63 7.88 1.45
C GLY A 82 15.47 7.31 0.30
N ASN A 83 15.61 5.99 0.24
CA ASN A 83 16.26 5.24 -0.85
C ASN A 83 15.27 4.49 -1.74
N GLY A 84 14.06 4.23 -1.22
CA GLY A 84 13.04 3.43 -1.90
C GLY A 84 13.23 1.94 -1.70
N HIS A 85 12.12 1.21 -1.67
CA HIS A 85 12.09 -0.24 -1.60
C HIS A 85 11.83 -0.87 -2.98
N HIS A 86 10.96 -0.26 -3.78
CA HIS A 86 10.67 -0.74 -5.13
C HIS A 86 11.84 -0.41 -6.08
N ALA A 87 12.16 -1.33 -6.98
CA ALA A 87 13.32 -1.18 -7.87
C ALA A 87 13.22 0.06 -8.79
N ALA A 88 12.02 0.43 -9.23
CA ALA A 88 11.78 1.69 -9.95
C ALA A 88 12.02 2.94 -9.08
N THR A 89 11.62 2.90 -7.80
CA THR A 89 11.92 3.98 -6.84
C THR A 89 13.42 4.13 -6.64
N GLN A 90 14.12 3.00 -6.45
CA GLN A 90 15.57 3.00 -6.30
C GLN A 90 16.28 3.55 -7.54
N ALA A 91 15.79 3.22 -8.74
CA ALA A 91 16.27 3.80 -10.00
C ALA A 91 16.07 5.33 -10.03
N PHE A 92 14.91 5.84 -9.60
CA PHE A 92 14.68 7.28 -9.48
C PHE A 92 15.66 7.97 -8.51
N VAL A 93 15.87 7.37 -7.34
CA VAL A 93 16.81 7.90 -6.34
C VAL A 93 18.24 7.88 -6.88
N ARG A 94 18.66 6.79 -7.55
CA ARG A 94 19.97 6.69 -8.19
C ARG A 94 20.16 7.76 -9.27
N LEU A 95 19.22 7.91 -10.20
CA LEU A 95 19.28 8.94 -11.25
C LEU A 95 19.42 10.35 -10.65
N SER A 96 18.69 10.62 -9.57
CA SER A 96 18.75 11.92 -8.86
C SER A 96 20.11 12.21 -8.23
N ARG A 97 20.92 11.18 -7.96
CA ARG A 97 22.24 11.26 -7.31
C ARG A 97 23.39 10.83 -8.24
N ASP A 98 23.11 10.53 -9.51
CA ASP A 98 24.08 9.98 -10.45
C ASP A 98 25.21 11.00 -10.74
N PRO A 99 26.48 10.60 -10.84
CA PRO A 99 27.56 11.52 -11.18
C PRO A 99 27.41 12.14 -12.58
N ARG A 100 26.77 11.43 -13.53
CA ARG A 100 26.59 11.89 -14.91
C ARG A 100 25.59 13.06 -14.96
N PRO A 101 25.94 14.22 -15.55
CA PRO A 101 25.03 15.37 -15.63
C PRO A 101 23.70 15.04 -16.32
N GLN A 102 23.75 14.29 -17.42
CA GLN A 102 22.58 13.89 -18.20
C GLN A 102 21.59 13.02 -17.40
N ALA A 103 22.08 12.07 -16.61
CA ALA A 103 21.26 11.25 -15.72
C ALA A 103 20.56 12.11 -14.64
N ARG A 104 21.29 13.11 -14.08
CA ARG A 104 20.69 14.07 -13.13
C ARG A 104 19.69 15.00 -13.80
N ASP A 105 19.88 15.36 -15.06
CA ASP A 105 18.91 16.15 -15.83
C ASP A 105 17.59 15.36 -15.99
N LEU A 106 17.64 14.07 -16.34
CA LEU A 106 16.46 13.20 -16.37
C LEU A 106 15.76 13.13 -15.00
N GLY A 107 16.51 12.90 -13.92
CA GLY A 107 15.95 12.86 -12.57
C GLY A 107 15.26 14.17 -12.18
N ARG A 108 15.87 15.32 -12.52
CA ARG A 108 15.27 16.65 -12.30
C ARG A 108 14.04 16.90 -13.16
N GLU A 109 14.05 16.47 -14.41
CA GLU A 109 12.93 16.59 -15.33
C GLU A 109 11.72 15.79 -14.84
N LEU A 110 11.94 14.54 -14.44
CA LEU A 110 10.90 13.69 -13.87
C LEU A 110 10.36 14.26 -12.56
N ARG A 111 11.23 14.75 -11.68
CA ARG A 111 10.80 15.42 -10.44
C ARG A 111 9.86 16.59 -10.71
N ARG A 112 10.24 17.48 -11.63
CA ARG A 112 9.40 18.63 -12.02
C ARG A 112 8.06 18.19 -12.61
N ALA A 113 8.05 17.11 -13.39
CA ALA A 113 6.81 16.57 -13.96
C ALA A 113 5.88 16.02 -12.85
N MET A 114 6.42 15.26 -11.90
CA MET A 114 5.67 14.73 -10.76
C MET A 114 5.13 15.86 -9.87
N GLU A 115 5.95 16.86 -9.54
CA GLU A 115 5.54 18.03 -8.76
C GLU A 115 4.41 18.81 -9.44
N ALA A 116 4.48 19.00 -10.78
CA ALA A 116 3.43 19.66 -11.55
C ALA A 116 2.08 18.91 -11.48
N LEU A 117 2.11 17.57 -11.35
CA LEU A 117 0.94 16.73 -11.16
C LEU A 117 0.48 16.66 -9.69
N GLY A 118 1.23 17.28 -8.76
CA GLY A 118 0.97 17.20 -7.33
C GLY A 118 1.32 15.84 -6.72
N LEU A 119 2.16 15.06 -7.40
CA LEU A 119 2.76 13.84 -6.88
C LEU A 119 4.03 14.20 -6.12
N SER A 120 4.14 13.77 -4.86
CA SER A 120 5.37 13.93 -4.09
C SER A 120 6.45 13.01 -4.65
N THR A 121 7.68 13.51 -4.77
CA THR A 121 8.85 12.70 -5.12
C THR A 121 9.52 12.06 -3.92
N ASP A 122 8.84 12.05 -2.78
CA ASP A 122 9.27 11.27 -1.64
C ASP A 122 9.32 9.77 -2.04
N PRO A 123 10.45 9.07 -1.83
CA PRO A 123 10.58 7.65 -2.18
C PRO A 123 9.47 6.78 -1.60
N ALA A 124 8.92 7.13 -0.42
CA ALA A 124 7.82 6.38 0.16
C ALA A 124 6.55 6.44 -0.71
N VAL A 125 6.28 7.58 -1.34
CA VAL A 125 5.13 7.75 -2.25
C VAL A 125 5.37 7.03 -3.57
N LEU A 126 6.61 7.00 -4.04
CA LEU A 126 6.98 6.26 -5.24
C LEU A 126 6.92 4.74 -5.03
N ASP A 127 7.28 4.25 -3.85
CA ASP A 127 7.07 2.84 -3.48
C ASP A 127 5.60 2.45 -3.51
N VAL A 128 4.69 3.36 -3.12
CA VAL A 128 3.25 3.15 -3.29
C VAL A 128 2.85 3.18 -4.76
N LEU A 129 3.34 4.15 -5.54
CA LEU A 129 3.03 4.27 -6.96
C LEU A 129 3.41 3.00 -7.75
N PHE A 130 4.60 2.44 -7.47
CA PHE A 130 5.13 1.32 -8.23
C PHE A 130 4.84 -0.04 -7.58
N GLY A 131 4.81 -0.12 -6.26
CA GLY A 131 4.75 -1.39 -5.51
C GLY A 131 3.36 -1.81 -5.03
N ALA A 132 2.35 -0.94 -5.03
CA ALA A 132 1.01 -1.34 -4.59
C ALA A 132 0.40 -2.39 -5.53
N GLN A 133 -0.24 -3.43 -5.00
CA GLN A 133 -0.85 -4.50 -5.80
C GLN A 133 -2.32 -4.20 -6.14
N VAL A 134 -2.55 -3.09 -6.83
CA VAL A 134 -3.87 -2.64 -7.33
C VAL A 134 -3.72 -2.11 -8.75
N PRO A 135 -4.82 -1.97 -9.52
CA PRO A 135 -4.73 -1.46 -10.89
C PRO A 135 -3.97 -0.13 -10.99
N SER A 136 -3.23 0.06 -12.08
CA SER A 136 -2.33 1.19 -12.31
C SER A 136 -2.92 2.58 -12.07
N LEU A 137 -4.15 2.82 -12.53
CA LEU A 137 -4.84 4.08 -12.29
C LEU A 137 -5.19 4.28 -10.81
N THR A 138 -5.49 3.19 -10.08
CA THR A 138 -5.68 3.21 -8.63
C THR A 138 -4.36 3.52 -7.91
N ARG A 139 -3.24 2.89 -8.31
CA ARG A 139 -1.89 3.18 -7.76
C ARG A 139 -1.54 4.65 -7.89
N LEU A 140 -1.76 5.21 -9.08
CA LEU A 140 -1.58 6.63 -9.35
C LEU A 140 -2.48 7.51 -8.48
N ALA A 141 -3.76 7.18 -8.36
CA ALA A 141 -4.69 7.94 -7.52
C ALA A 141 -4.28 7.90 -6.04
N VAL A 142 -3.84 6.75 -5.53
CA VAL A 142 -3.31 6.60 -4.16
C VAL A 142 -2.05 7.44 -3.98
N ALA A 143 -1.10 7.36 -4.91
CA ALA A 143 0.15 8.09 -4.81
C ALA A 143 -0.05 9.61 -4.89
N LEU A 144 -0.96 10.09 -5.75
CA LEU A 144 -1.38 11.50 -5.79
C LEU A 144 -2.04 11.92 -4.47
N ARG A 145 -2.92 11.08 -3.91
CA ARG A 145 -3.58 11.36 -2.63
C ARG A 145 -2.58 11.43 -1.48
N ALA A 146 -1.66 10.47 -1.41
CA ALA A 146 -0.59 10.42 -0.41
C ALA A 146 0.37 11.60 -0.56
N GLY A 147 0.77 11.92 -1.80
CA GLY A 147 1.62 13.06 -2.12
C GLY A 147 1.00 14.39 -1.67
N ARG A 148 -0.31 14.57 -1.88
CA ARG A 148 -1.04 15.75 -1.39
C ARG A 148 -1.17 15.78 0.12
N ALA A 149 -1.39 14.63 0.77
CA ALA A 149 -1.46 14.54 2.23
C ALA A 149 -0.11 14.88 2.89
N LEU A 150 1.01 14.55 2.22
CA LEU A 150 2.36 14.84 2.70
C LEU A 150 2.81 16.27 2.41
N SER A 151 2.56 16.78 1.20
CA SER A 151 3.10 18.07 0.73
C SER A 151 2.12 19.25 0.83
N GLY A 152 0.81 19.00 0.98
CA GLY A 152 -0.24 20.02 0.94
C GLY A 152 -0.47 20.66 -0.45
N GLY A 153 0.27 20.24 -1.47
CA GLY A 153 0.21 20.83 -2.82
C GLY A 153 -1.07 20.51 -3.58
N ARG A 154 -1.46 21.40 -4.50
CA ARG A 154 -2.49 21.12 -5.52
C ARG A 154 -1.80 20.95 -6.87
N GLY A 155 -1.98 19.77 -7.46
CA GLY A 155 -1.44 19.44 -8.78
C GLY A 155 -2.41 19.77 -9.91
N GLN A 156 -1.89 19.83 -11.13
CA GLN A 156 -2.72 19.93 -12.33
C GLN A 156 -3.45 18.60 -12.60
N PRO A 157 -4.65 18.62 -13.20
CA PRO A 157 -5.31 17.40 -13.65
C PRO A 157 -4.45 16.66 -14.68
N ILE A 158 -4.08 15.41 -14.40
CA ILE A 158 -3.22 14.61 -15.29
C ILE A 158 -3.84 14.39 -16.67
N THR A 159 -5.18 14.34 -16.74
CA THR A 159 -5.94 14.14 -17.97
C THR A 159 -5.92 15.35 -18.91
N ARG A 160 -5.33 16.48 -18.49
CA ARG A 160 -5.03 17.61 -19.37
C ARG A 160 -3.94 17.28 -20.41
N PHE A 161 -3.11 16.29 -20.11
CA PHE A 161 -1.91 15.98 -20.89
C PHE A 161 -2.06 14.82 -21.87
N ILE A 162 -3.27 14.27 -22.01
CA ILE A 162 -3.58 13.11 -22.85
C ILE A 162 -4.60 13.49 -23.94
N THR A 163 -4.60 12.74 -25.04
CA THR A 163 -5.53 12.93 -26.17
C THR A 163 -6.73 12.00 -26.11
N GLY A 164 -6.63 10.87 -25.39
CA GLY A 164 -7.70 9.87 -25.26
C GLY A 164 -8.02 9.08 -26.54
N ASN A 165 -7.13 9.13 -27.54
CA ASN A 165 -7.36 8.58 -28.88
C ASN A 165 -6.44 7.39 -29.21
N VAL A 166 -5.99 6.65 -28.20
CA VAL A 166 -5.14 5.47 -28.41
C VAL A 166 -6.01 4.22 -28.39
N ASP A 167 -5.87 3.39 -29.42
CA ASP A 167 -6.54 2.09 -29.53
C ASP A 167 -5.47 0.99 -29.46
N GLN A 168 -4.94 0.77 -28.25
CA GLN A 168 -3.95 -0.27 -27.96
C GLN A 168 -4.14 -0.79 -26.54
N ASP A 169 -3.78 -2.05 -26.33
CA ASP A 169 -3.73 -2.61 -24.98
C ASP A 169 -2.65 -1.89 -24.14
N PRO A 170 -2.95 -1.60 -22.86
CA PRO A 170 -1.96 -1.05 -21.96
C PRO A 170 -0.81 -2.03 -21.73
N LEU A 171 0.36 -1.52 -21.35
CA LEU A 171 1.49 -2.36 -21.02
C LEU A 171 1.19 -3.19 -19.77
N PRO A 172 1.70 -4.43 -19.68
CA PRO A 172 1.53 -5.24 -18.47
C PRO A 172 2.30 -4.65 -17.29
N GLU A 173 1.85 -4.94 -16.07
CA GLU A 173 2.45 -4.37 -14.85
C GLU A 173 3.90 -4.83 -14.59
N ALA A 174 4.24 -6.07 -15.01
CA ALA A 174 5.54 -6.67 -14.76
C ALA A 174 6.59 -6.21 -15.79
N PHE A 175 7.77 -5.81 -15.30
CA PHE A 175 8.92 -5.56 -16.14
C PHE A 175 9.69 -6.85 -16.41
N ASP A 176 9.65 -7.35 -17.64
CA ASP A 176 10.34 -8.54 -18.11
C ASP A 176 11.23 -8.25 -19.33
N GLU A 177 11.82 -9.30 -19.92
CA GLU A 177 12.68 -9.15 -21.11
C GLU A 177 11.91 -8.60 -22.33
N ALA A 178 10.61 -8.90 -22.44
CA ALA A 178 9.78 -8.33 -23.51
C ALA A 178 9.57 -6.83 -23.31
N GLY A 179 9.31 -6.40 -22.07
CA GLY A 179 9.27 -5.00 -21.68
C GLY A 179 10.59 -4.27 -21.95
N ARG A 180 11.72 -4.92 -21.64
CA ARG A 180 13.06 -4.38 -21.95
C ARG A 180 13.27 -4.22 -23.46
N ALA A 181 12.95 -5.24 -24.24
CA ALA A 181 13.07 -5.20 -25.70
C ALA A 181 12.19 -4.11 -26.31
N LEU A 182 10.95 -3.95 -25.81
CA LEU A 182 10.04 -2.87 -26.21
C LEU A 182 10.65 -1.49 -25.95
N LEU A 183 11.21 -1.28 -24.76
CA LEU A 183 11.86 -0.01 -24.40
C LEU A 183 13.04 0.29 -25.31
N MET A 184 13.84 -0.70 -25.68
CA MET A 184 15.03 -0.49 -26.52
C MET A 184 14.71 -0.38 -28.02
N ARG A 185 13.56 -0.88 -28.46
CA ARG A 185 13.15 -0.81 -29.87
C ARG A 185 12.83 0.63 -30.29
N SER A 186 13.39 1.07 -31.42
CA SER A 186 13.02 2.34 -32.04
C SER A 186 11.51 2.38 -32.30
N GLY A 187 10.84 3.44 -31.87
CA GLY A 187 9.38 3.56 -31.94
C GLY A 187 8.57 2.63 -31.02
N GLY A 188 9.21 1.84 -30.14
CA GLY A 188 8.50 0.93 -29.23
C GLY A 188 7.45 1.60 -28.34
N LEU A 189 7.72 2.82 -27.85
CA LEU A 189 6.79 3.62 -27.04
C LEU A 189 5.96 4.62 -27.86
N ARG A 190 6.05 4.59 -29.19
CA ARG A 190 5.37 5.55 -30.06
C ARG A 190 3.85 5.63 -29.81
N PRO A 191 3.12 4.51 -29.61
CA PRO A 191 1.68 4.60 -29.37
C PRO A 191 1.31 5.35 -28.09
N ILE A 192 2.12 5.20 -27.04
CA ILE A 192 1.93 5.93 -25.79
C ILE A 192 2.23 7.42 -25.99
N LEU A 193 3.32 7.72 -26.71
CA LEU A 193 3.71 9.10 -27.03
C LEU A 193 2.69 9.82 -27.93
N ASP A 194 2.09 9.09 -28.89
CA ASP A 194 1.02 9.58 -29.75
C ASP A 194 -0.27 9.89 -28.95
N GLY A 195 -0.45 9.24 -27.80
CA GLY A 195 -1.53 9.50 -26.84
C GLY A 195 -1.32 10.73 -25.96
N LEU A 196 -0.14 11.35 -25.98
CA LEU A 196 0.15 12.56 -25.21
C LEU A 196 -0.24 13.82 -25.98
N SER A 197 -0.62 14.86 -25.26
CA SER A 197 -0.87 16.18 -25.85
C SER A 197 0.40 16.74 -26.51
N THR A 198 0.23 17.52 -27.57
CA THR A 198 1.33 18.20 -28.27
C THR A 198 2.20 19.06 -27.34
N SER A 199 1.61 19.59 -26.25
CA SER A 199 2.31 20.39 -25.26
C SER A 199 3.43 19.66 -24.51
N ILE A 200 3.35 18.33 -24.40
CA ILE A 200 4.33 17.52 -23.65
C ILE A 200 4.98 16.41 -24.49
N ARG A 201 4.42 16.08 -25.66
CA ARG A 201 4.90 14.99 -26.52
C ARG A 201 6.39 15.12 -26.85
N ASP A 202 6.82 16.25 -27.42
CA ASP A 202 8.22 16.44 -27.82
C ASP A 202 9.18 16.33 -26.63
N ARG A 203 8.72 16.76 -25.45
CA ARG A 203 9.48 16.67 -24.22
C ARG A 203 9.60 15.22 -23.74
N ALA A 204 8.51 14.46 -23.80
CA ALA A 204 8.50 13.03 -23.49
C ALA A 204 9.36 12.23 -24.48
N GLU A 205 9.32 12.54 -25.77
CA GLU A 205 10.16 11.90 -26.80
C GLU A 205 11.65 12.12 -26.51
N ARG A 206 12.06 13.35 -26.18
CA ARG A 206 13.45 13.65 -25.76
C ARG A 206 13.84 12.91 -24.48
N PHE A 207 12.95 12.88 -23.49
CA PHE A 207 13.17 12.14 -22.24
C PHE A 207 13.41 10.64 -22.51
N VAL A 208 12.57 10.03 -23.35
CA VAL A 208 12.69 8.60 -23.74
C VAL A 208 14.00 8.36 -24.49
N SER A 209 14.38 9.23 -25.42
CA SER A 209 15.65 9.10 -26.15
C SER A 209 16.84 9.12 -25.19
N LEU A 210 16.91 10.12 -24.31
CA LEU A 210 18.01 10.25 -23.38
C LEU A 210 18.07 9.10 -22.37
N ALA A 211 16.92 8.60 -21.92
CA ALA A 211 16.85 7.42 -21.05
C ALA A 211 17.37 6.15 -21.74
N ARG A 212 17.14 6.00 -23.06
CA ARG A 212 17.67 4.89 -23.86
C ARG A 212 19.18 5.00 -24.05
N ASP A 213 19.69 6.19 -24.33
CA ASP A 213 21.12 6.42 -24.52
C ASP A 213 21.89 6.06 -23.23
N LEU A 214 21.43 6.55 -22.08
CA LEU A 214 22.02 6.19 -20.78
C LEU A 214 21.90 4.69 -20.46
N ALA A 215 20.79 4.06 -20.84
CA ALA A 215 20.61 2.63 -20.67
C ALA A 215 21.60 1.80 -21.51
N GLN A 216 22.02 2.29 -22.69
CA GLN A 216 23.06 1.62 -23.47
C GLN A 216 24.43 1.69 -22.77
N GLU A 217 24.70 2.78 -22.05
CA GLU A 217 25.95 2.96 -21.29
C GLU A 217 26.04 2.10 -20.04
N ASP A 218 24.92 1.90 -19.32
CA ASP A 218 24.89 1.23 -18.00
C ASP A 218 24.22 -0.14 -17.97
N GLY A 219 24.01 -0.74 -19.15
CA GLY A 219 23.41 -2.07 -19.29
C GLY A 219 21.90 -2.11 -19.04
N GLY A 220 21.25 -0.94 -18.99
CA GLY A 220 19.81 -0.80 -18.80
C GLY A 220 19.38 -0.78 -17.34
N ARG A 221 20.29 -0.38 -16.45
CA ARG A 221 20.11 -0.40 -14.99
C ARG A 221 18.83 0.34 -14.56
N ASP A 222 18.53 1.45 -15.21
CA ASP A 222 17.43 2.33 -14.83
C ASP A 222 16.22 2.23 -15.79
N LEU A 223 16.23 1.25 -16.73
CA LEU A 223 15.10 0.99 -17.63
C LEU A 223 13.82 0.60 -16.90
N ILE A 224 13.94 -0.02 -15.72
CA ILE A 224 12.78 -0.37 -14.89
C ILE A 224 11.96 0.86 -14.52
N LEU A 225 12.59 2.01 -14.25
CA LEU A 225 11.85 3.24 -14.00
C LEU A 225 11.11 3.69 -15.25
N LEU A 226 11.78 3.69 -16.40
CA LEU A 226 11.16 4.06 -17.67
C LEU A 226 9.98 3.16 -18.00
N TYR A 227 10.10 1.85 -17.73
CA TYR A 227 9.04 0.88 -17.93
C TYR A 227 7.79 1.23 -17.11
N HIS A 228 7.94 1.41 -15.80
CA HIS A 228 6.79 1.70 -14.94
C HIS A 228 6.15 3.07 -15.22
N LEU A 229 6.94 4.06 -15.68
CA LEU A 229 6.37 5.32 -16.17
C LEU A 229 5.57 5.12 -17.47
N ALA A 230 6.12 4.34 -18.40
CA ALA A 230 5.43 4.01 -19.65
C ALA A 230 4.17 3.18 -19.41
N GLU A 231 4.20 2.25 -18.46
CA GLU A 231 3.06 1.44 -18.07
C GLU A 231 1.93 2.32 -17.52
N LEU A 232 2.21 3.18 -16.54
CA LEU A 232 1.23 4.16 -16.05
C LEU A 232 0.68 5.06 -17.18
N ALA A 233 1.57 5.53 -18.06
CA ALA A 233 1.18 6.36 -19.20
C ALA A 233 0.28 5.60 -20.19
N SER A 234 0.55 4.31 -20.43
CA SER A 234 -0.25 3.46 -21.33
C SER A 234 -1.69 3.32 -20.85
N HIS A 235 -1.92 3.24 -19.54
CA HIS A 235 -3.27 3.27 -18.98
C HIS A 235 -3.93 4.65 -19.04
N LEU A 236 -3.14 5.72 -18.87
CA LEU A 236 -3.66 7.09 -18.89
C LEU A 236 -4.13 7.51 -20.28
N VAL A 237 -3.37 7.20 -21.34
CA VAL A 237 -3.70 7.65 -22.70
C VAL A 237 -4.95 7.00 -23.29
N LEU A 238 -5.43 5.92 -22.67
CA LEU A 238 -6.70 5.27 -22.98
C LEU A 238 -7.91 5.96 -22.34
N LEU A 239 -7.67 6.86 -21.38
CA LEU A 239 -8.76 7.57 -20.74
C LEU A 239 -9.32 8.65 -21.66
N PRO A 240 -10.65 8.85 -21.67
CA PRO A 240 -11.25 9.98 -22.38
C PRO A 240 -10.66 11.31 -21.90
N PRO A 241 -10.55 12.33 -22.78
CA PRO A 241 -10.17 13.67 -22.37
C PRO A 241 -11.08 14.16 -21.23
N HIS A 242 -10.50 14.89 -20.27
CA HIS A 242 -11.22 15.45 -19.11
C HIS A 242 -11.86 14.42 -18.16
N SER A 243 -11.54 13.13 -18.31
CA SER A 243 -11.91 12.13 -17.30
C SER A 243 -11.26 12.43 -15.94
N ILE A 244 -11.89 11.90 -14.90
CA ILE A 244 -11.37 11.92 -13.53
C ILE A 244 -10.79 10.53 -13.26
N LEU A 245 -9.66 10.47 -12.55
CA LEU A 245 -9.15 9.20 -12.05
C LEU A 245 -10.22 8.49 -11.19
N PRO A 246 -10.23 7.15 -11.15
CA PRO A 246 -11.15 6.40 -10.32
C PRO A 246 -11.14 6.93 -8.86
N PRO A 247 -12.32 7.11 -8.23
CA PRO A 247 -12.37 7.51 -6.83
C PRO A 247 -11.73 6.41 -5.98
N LEU A 248 -11.02 6.84 -4.94
CA LEU A 248 -10.42 5.90 -4.00
C LEU A 248 -11.49 5.29 -3.10
N GLY A 249 -11.40 3.98 -2.88
CA GLY A 249 -12.14 3.31 -1.83
C GLY A 249 -11.62 3.67 -0.44
N ALA A 250 -12.33 3.20 0.58
CA ALA A 250 -11.98 3.50 1.97
C ALA A 250 -10.58 2.99 2.34
N ALA A 251 -10.17 1.84 1.80
CA ALA A 251 -8.88 1.24 2.13
C ALA A 251 -7.72 2.04 1.52
N GLU A 252 -7.87 2.39 0.24
CA GLU A 252 -6.93 3.18 -0.52
C GLU A 252 -6.74 4.59 0.08
N ASP A 253 -7.84 5.28 0.39
CA ASP A 253 -7.78 6.63 0.98
C ASP A 253 -7.21 6.61 2.41
N SER A 254 -7.59 5.60 3.22
CA SER A 254 -7.08 5.41 4.57
C SER A 254 -5.56 5.23 4.60
N VAL A 255 -5.01 4.43 3.68
CA VAL A 255 -3.56 4.22 3.57
C VAL A 255 -2.88 5.47 3.03
N ALA A 256 -3.44 6.10 1.98
CA ALA A 256 -2.87 7.30 1.41
C ALA A 256 -2.75 8.43 2.44
N THR A 257 -3.75 8.60 3.30
CA THR A 257 -3.77 9.63 4.34
C THR A 257 -3.00 9.22 5.60
N GLY A 258 -3.00 7.93 5.96
CA GLY A 258 -2.28 7.39 7.11
C GLY A 258 -0.78 7.17 6.89
N LEU A 259 -0.31 7.23 5.64
CA LEU A 259 1.10 6.98 5.30
C LEU A 259 2.04 7.90 6.08
N ARG A 260 1.71 9.18 6.23
CA ARG A 260 2.53 10.13 6.98
C ARG A 260 2.77 9.66 8.41
N SER A 261 1.69 9.30 9.11
CA SER A 261 1.80 8.84 10.48
C SER A 261 2.60 7.55 10.57
N ALA A 262 2.37 6.61 9.65
CA ALA A 262 3.09 5.35 9.58
C ALA A 262 4.60 5.51 9.36
N LEU A 263 5.02 6.46 8.52
CA LEU A 263 6.44 6.77 8.30
C LEU A 263 7.11 7.39 9.54
N SER A 264 6.35 8.06 10.39
CA SER A 264 6.83 8.66 11.64
C SER A 264 6.68 7.78 12.89
N ALA A 265 5.95 6.67 12.80
CA ALA A 265 5.64 5.82 13.94
C ALA A 265 6.88 4.98 14.34
N GLU A 266 7.31 5.13 15.60
CA GLU A 266 8.48 4.44 16.15
C GLU A 266 8.14 3.73 17.46
N GLY A 267 8.79 2.58 17.68
CA GLY A 267 8.67 1.77 18.89
C GLY A 267 8.47 0.28 18.58
N ASP A 268 8.38 -0.53 19.64
CA ASP A 268 8.21 -1.98 19.52
C ASP A 268 6.72 -2.35 19.45
N GLY A 269 6.07 -1.97 18.34
CA GLY A 269 4.65 -2.24 18.12
C GLY A 269 4.38 -3.72 17.89
N ASP A 270 3.50 -4.30 18.71
CA ASP A 270 2.95 -5.65 18.55
C ASP A 270 1.42 -5.61 18.59
N ALA A 271 0.78 -5.95 17.46
CA ALA A 271 -0.67 -5.93 17.33
C ALA A 271 -1.35 -6.96 18.25
N ASN A 272 -0.76 -8.14 18.43
CA ASN A 272 -1.35 -9.18 19.28
C ASN A 272 -1.26 -8.81 20.75
N ARG A 273 -0.15 -8.23 21.18
CA ARG A 273 -0.04 -7.66 22.53
C ARG A 273 -1.09 -6.60 22.81
N GLN A 274 -1.37 -5.70 21.85
CA GLN A 274 -2.44 -4.70 21.98
C GLN A 274 -3.83 -5.37 22.08
N LEU A 275 -4.10 -6.39 21.25
CA LEU A 275 -5.36 -7.16 21.35
C LEU A 275 -5.51 -7.84 22.72
N MET A 276 -4.45 -8.44 23.26
CA MET A 276 -4.46 -9.06 24.58
C MET A 276 -4.74 -8.06 25.69
N GLN A 277 -4.12 -6.87 25.63
CA GLN A 277 -4.37 -5.79 26.59
C GLN A 277 -5.83 -5.36 26.55
N VAL A 278 -6.40 -5.16 25.36
CA VAL A 278 -7.81 -4.79 25.21
C VAL A 278 -8.74 -5.93 25.65
N PHE A 279 -8.41 -7.19 25.34
CA PHE A 279 -9.17 -8.35 25.80
C PHE A 279 -9.25 -8.42 27.33
N ARG A 280 -8.10 -8.29 28.03
CA ARG A 280 -8.03 -8.24 29.50
C ARG A 280 -8.78 -7.04 30.07
N PHE A 281 -8.62 -5.86 29.46
CA PHE A 281 -9.34 -4.65 29.86
C PHE A 281 -10.87 -4.80 29.77
N LEU A 282 -11.36 -5.57 28.79
CA LEU A 282 -12.78 -5.88 28.64
C LEU A 282 -13.27 -7.02 29.56
N GLY A 283 -12.43 -7.53 30.46
CA GLY A 283 -12.77 -8.59 31.43
C GLY A 283 -12.48 -10.01 30.95
N GLY A 284 -11.74 -10.16 29.85
CA GLY A 284 -11.30 -11.45 29.35
C GLY A 284 -10.19 -12.08 30.19
N SER A 285 -10.15 -13.40 30.28
CA SER A 285 -9.14 -14.16 31.01
C SER A 285 -8.50 -15.28 30.18
N PHE A 286 -7.37 -15.79 30.66
CA PHE A 286 -6.71 -16.98 30.12
C PHE A 286 -6.86 -18.12 31.14
N VAL A 287 -7.16 -19.33 30.66
CA VAL A 287 -7.41 -20.51 31.50
C VAL A 287 -6.68 -21.72 30.94
N THR A 288 -6.36 -22.69 31.80
CA THR A 288 -5.67 -23.92 31.38
C THR A 288 -6.61 -24.93 30.72
N SER A 289 -7.91 -24.89 31.04
CA SER A 289 -8.91 -25.80 30.47
C SER A 289 -10.31 -25.18 30.53
N ALA A 290 -11.19 -25.61 29.63
CA ALA A 290 -12.61 -25.28 29.61
C ALA A 290 -13.42 -26.49 29.13
N ALA A 291 -14.54 -26.80 29.79
CA ALA A 291 -15.39 -27.93 29.44
C ALA A 291 -16.06 -27.79 28.06
N HIS A 292 -16.30 -26.54 27.65
CA HIS A 292 -16.85 -26.20 26.33
C HIS A 292 -15.94 -25.16 25.70
N SER A 293 -14.94 -25.62 24.95
CA SER A 293 -14.06 -24.76 24.15
C SER A 293 -14.44 -24.85 22.68
N LEU A 294 -14.27 -23.73 21.98
CA LEU A 294 -14.39 -23.66 20.53
C LEU A 294 -13.00 -23.39 19.98
N LEU A 295 -12.62 -24.17 18.97
CA LEU A 295 -11.36 -23.95 18.28
C LEU A 295 -11.51 -22.74 17.34
N VAL A 296 -10.65 -21.74 17.50
CA VAL A 296 -10.73 -20.44 16.80
C VAL A 296 -9.66 -20.32 15.70
N CYS A 297 -8.55 -21.07 15.79
CA CYS A 297 -7.46 -21.01 14.82
C CYS A 297 -6.85 -22.40 14.62
N ASP A 298 -6.81 -22.86 13.37
CA ASP A 298 -6.34 -24.21 13.01
C ASP A 298 -5.00 -24.17 12.26
N ALA A 299 -4.58 -22.99 11.77
CA ALA A 299 -3.38 -22.85 10.96
C ALA A 299 -2.23 -22.23 11.76
N PRO A 300 -1.03 -22.83 11.75
CA PRO A 300 0.14 -22.24 12.40
C PRO A 300 0.50 -20.89 11.76
N ALA A 301 1.08 -19.99 12.55
CA ALA A 301 1.52 -18.69 12.07
C ALA A 301 2.73 -18.83 11.14
N PRO A 302 2.73 -18.20 9.95
CA PRO A 302 3.90 -18.16 9.07
C PRO A 302 5.13 -17.52 9.71
N THR A 303 6.31 -17.86 9.21
CA THR A 303 7.59 -17.26 9.63
C THR A 303 7.86 -15.93 8.96
N GLU A 304 7.52 -15.81 7.67
CA GLU A 304 7.77 -14.61 6.88
C GLU A 304 6.88 -13.43 7.31
N HIS A 305 7.45 -12.23 7.31
CA HIS A 305 6.83 -11.07 7.94
C HIS A 305 5.52 -10.64 7.26
N ILE A 306 5.51 -10.58 5.91
CA ILE A 306 4.31 -10.25 5.13
C ILE A 306 3.25 -11.35 5.27
N GLU A 307 3.64 -12.61 5.14
CA GLU A 307 2.72 -13.76 5.23
C GLU A 307 2.09 -13.83 6.61
N ARG A 308 2.86 -13.51 7.66
CA ARG A 308 2.35 -13.45 9.04
C ARG A 308 1.29 -12.36 9.21
N TRP A 309 1.46 -11.19 8.60
CA TRP A 309 0.43 -10.13 8.63
C TRP A 309 -0.82 -10.51 7.85
N GLN A 310 -0.67 -11.12 6.66
CA GLN A 310 -1.79 -11.63 5.87
C GLN A 310 -2.57 -12.70 6.64
N TRP A 311 -1.85 -13.66 7.24
CA TRP A 311 -2.43 -14.68 8.11
C TRP A 311 -3.17 -14.04 9.29
N PHE A 312 -2.55 -13.11 10.00
CA PHE A 312 -3.14 -12.45 11.16
C PHE A 312 -4.43 -11.69 10.81
N CYS A 313 -4.40 -10.89 9.74
CA CYS A 313 -5.59 -10.22 9.23
C CYS A 313 -6.69 -11.20 8.81
N GLY A 314 -6.30 -12.33 8.23
CA GLY A 314 -7.20 -13.46 7.91
C GLY A 314 -7.87 -14.04 9.17
N GLN A 315 -7.06 -14.40 10.18
CA GLN A 315 -7.54 -14.96 11.46
C GLN A 315 -8.47 -13.99 12.19
N VAL A 316 -8.15 -12.70 12.23
CA VAL A 316 -9.02 -11.67 12.84
C VAL A 316 -10.36 -11.58 12.13
N ARG A 317 -10.38 -11.69 10.80
CA ARG A 317 -11.61 -11.65 10.00
C ARG A 317 -12.45 -12.92 10.20
N GLN A 318 -11.81 -14.09 10.29
CA GLN A 318 -12.47 -15.35 10.62
C GLN A 318 -13.05 -15.32 12.04
N GLY A 319 -12.26 -14.87 13.02
CA GLY A 319 -12.67 -14.71 14.41
C GLY A 319 -13.85 -13.75 14.56
N ARG A 320 -13.93 -12.69 13.75
CA ARG A 320 -15.13 -11.83 13.69
C ARG A 320 -16.36 -12.62 13.23
N LYS A 321 -16.26 -13.36 12.12
CA LYS A 321 -17.40 -14.14 11.59
C LYS A 321 -17.88 -15.18 12.61
N GLN A 322 -16.96 -15.85 13.28
CA GLN A 322 -17.28 -16.81 14.34
C GLN A 322 -17.93 -16.11 15.54
N ALA A 323 -17.41 -14.97 15.99
CA ALA A 323 -18.03 -14.20 17.07
C ALA A 323 -19.46 -13.75 16.72
N ASP A 324 -19.69 -13.32 15.47
CA ASP A 324 -21.02 -12.92 14.99
C ASP A 324 -21.99 -14.12 14.92
N ALA A 325 -21.50 -15.31 14.54
CA ALA A 325 -22.28 -16.54 14.50
C ALA A 325 -22.60 -17.12 15.88
N LEU A 326 -21.69 -16.97 16.84
CA LEU A 326 -21.87 -17.42 18.23
C LEU A 326 -22.80 -16.50 19.03
N TRP A 327 -22.87 -15.23 18.66
CA TRP A 327 -23.61 -14.24 19.44
C TRP A 327 -25.08 -14.63 19.71
N PRO A 328 -25.89 -15.04 18.71
CA PRO A 328 -27.27 -15.48 18.96
C PRO A 328 -27.33 -16.70 19.87
N GLN A 329 -26.43 -17.68 19.68
CA GLN A 329 -26.41 -18.92 20.46
C GLN A 329 -26.12 -18.67 21.95
N ILE A 330 -25.41 -17.59 22.28
CA ILE A 330 -25.05 -17.23 23.65
C ILE A 330 -26.16 -16.43 24.34
N ILE A 331 -26.80 -15.51 23.62
CA ILE A 331 -27.74 -14.54 24.21
C ILE A 331 -29.20 -15.04 24.13
N ASP A 332 -29.55 -15.83 23.12
CA ASP A 332 -30.88 -16.39 22.89
C ASP A 332 -30.76 -17.77 22.20
N PRO A 333 -30.35 -18.81 22.94
CA PRO A 333 -30.12 -20.14 22.37
C PRO A 333 -31.43 -20.73 21.82
N PRO A 334 -31.43 -21.33 20.61
CA PRO A 334 -32.60 -22.01 20.09
C PRO A 334 -33.01 -23.13 21.06
N SER A 335 -34.27 -23.07 21.48
CA SER A 335 -34.94 -24.00 22.41
C SER A 335 -35.00 -25.44 21.90
#